data_AF-A0A3A1XJX1-F1
#
_entry.id   AF-A0A3A1XJX1-F1
#
_cell.length_a   1.000
_cell.length_b   1.000
_cell.length_c   1.000
_cell.angle_alpha   90.00
_cell.angle_beta   90.00
_cell.angle_gamma   90.00
#
_symmetry.space_group_name_H-M   'P 1'
#
loop_
_entity.id
_entity.type
_entity.pdbx_description
1 polymer ?
#
loop_
_entity_poly.entity_id
_entity_poly.type
_entity_poly.pdbx_seq_one_letter_code
_entity_poly.pdbx_strand_id
1 'polypeptide(L)'
;MQFIRNIMNDIKKCIRIAAKMRNWWRRSSKAARITSSVLLASLLIAWLCFIIFETVNMVSYSSRYSAKLQNSVLIQREKNAYSDNLGNKDNEVADNKSFEKYFDKYCKQKLDKSTVNHVFWKHPTGGEYPNLSGVKVSDLKVNVDLKKQRVHILANGKTVYTMIMSSGMGDSTPHGDYHINMRGKHFFNHEEKVGADYWVGFIGGEYLFHSVPTRYNFGEYIPSEGMKLGKPASHGCVRLSVADAKWFYKNIPDGTAVHIR
;
A
#
# COMPACT_ATOMS: atom_id res chain seq x y z
N MET A 1 -10.76 -42.37 -15.00
CA MET A 1 -10.20 -43.16 -16.12
C MET A 1 -9.65 -42.30 -17.28
N GLN A 2 -10.36 -41.26 -17.76
CA GLN A 2 -9.92 -40.43 -18.91
C GLN A 2 -8.61 -39.66 -18.66
N PHE A 3 -8.46 -39.08 -17.47
CA PHE A 3 -7.26 -38.32 -17.07
C PHE A 3 -5.97 -39.16 -17.10
N ILE A 4 -6.03 -40.38 -16.57
CA ILE A 4 -4.88 -41.31 -16.56
C ILE A 4 -4.49 -41.72 -17.99
N ARG A 5 -5.46 -41.94 -18.89
CA ARG A 5 -5.17 -42.25 -20.29
C ARG A 5 -4.50 -41.08 -21.01
N ASN A 6 -4.91 -39.84 -20.73
CA ASN A 6 -4.30 -38.63 -21.30
C ASN A 6 -2.84 -38.49 -20.84
N ILE A 7 -2.59 -38.65 -19.53
CA ILE A 7 -1.23 -38.66 -18.97
C ILE A 7 -0.36 -39.74 -19.60
N MET A 8 -0.87 -40.97 -19.72
CA MET A 8 -0.11 -42.06 -20.35
C MET A 8 0.20 -41.78 -21.83
N ASN A 9 -0.70 -41.12 -22.56
CA ASN A 9 -0.48 -40.72 -23.95
C ASN A 9 0.57 -39.61 -24.07
N ASP A 10 0.56 -38.63 -23.16
CA ASP A 10 1.55 -37.56 -23.11
C ASP A 10 2.93 -38.11 -22.76
N ILE A 11 3.02 -39.02 -21.79
CA ILE A 11 4.27 -39.73 -21.45
C ILE A 11 4.83 -40.47 -22.67
N LYS A 12 3.99 -41.23 -23.40
CA LYS A 12 4.40 -41.92 -24.63
C LYS A 12 4.88 -40.94 -25.70
N LYS A 13 4.25 -39.76 -25.84
CA LYS A 13 4.66 -38.72 -26.78
C LYS A 13 6.02 -38.14 -26.40
N CYS A 14 6.25 -37.84 -25.12
CA CYS A 14 7.53 -37.37 -24.59
C CYS A 14 8.66 -38.39 -24.81
N ILE A 15 8.41 -39.68 -24.56
CA ILE A 15 9.40 -40.75 -24.78
C ILE A 15 9.80 -40.83 -26.27
N ARG A 16 8.83 -40.72 -27.20
CA ARG A 16 9.12 -40.71 -28.65
C ARG A 16 9.95 -39.49 -29.07
N ILE A 17 9.65 -38.32 -28.52
CA ILE A 17 10.41 -37.09 -28.79
C ILE A 17 11.84 -37.23 -28.26
N ALA A 18 12.01 -37.71 -27.02
CA ALA A 18 13.32 -37.96 -26.43
C ALA A 18 14.15 -38.96 -27.25
N ALA A 19 13.54 -40.03 -27.75
CA ALA A 19 14.20 -41.01 -28.61
C ALA A 19 14.67 -40.40 -29.94
N LYS A 20 13.85 -39.54 -30.57
CA LYS A 20 14.22 -38.80 -31.79
C LYS A 20 15.38 -37.84 -31.52
N MET A 21 15.32 -37.09 -30.42
CA MET A 21 16.36 -36.13 -30.03
C MET A 21 17.69 -36.84 -29.75
N ARG A 22 17.66 -38.00 -29.09
CA ARG A 22 18.83 -38.87 -28.86
C ARG A 22 19.44 -39.38 -30.15
N ASN A 23 18.61 -39.82 -31.10
CA ASN A 23 19.08 -40.34 -32.38
C ASN A 23 19.65 -39.22 -33.26
N TRP A 24 19.02 -38.04 -33.25
CA TRP A 24 19.54 -36.84 -33.90
C TRP A 24 20.90 -36.45 -33.31
N TRP A 25 21.01 -36.36 -31.98
CA TRP A 25 22.26 -36.07 -31.28
C TRP A 25 23.42 -37.00 -31.66
N ARG A 26 23.15 -38.31 -31.79
CA ARG A 26 24.14 -39.30 -32.22
C ARG A 26 24.62 -39.09 -33.66
N ARG A 27 23.75 -38.58 -34.55
CA ARG A 27 24.06 -38.32 -35.97
C ARG A 27 24.63 -36.92 -36.22
N SER A 28 24.43 -35.99 -35.28
CA SER A 28 24.94 -34.62 -35.38
C SER A 28 26.47 -34.59 -35.37
N SER A 29 27.05 -33.64 -36.10
CA SER A 29 28.50 -33.40 -36.13
C SER A 29 29.02 -32.97 -34.75
N LYS A 30 30.35 -33.10 -34.52
CA LYS A 30 30.98 -32.63 -33.27
C LYS A 30 30.67 -31.15 -33.00
N ALA A 31 30.70 -30.31 -34.03
CA ALA A 31 30.36 -28.89 -33.93
C ALA A 31 28.91 -28.66 -33.48
N ALA A 32 27.93 -29.35 -34.06
CA ALA A 32 26.52 -29.20 -33.71
C ALA A 32 26.20 -29.67 -32.28
N ARG A 33 26.92 -30.67 -31.77
CA ARG A 33 26.78 -31.11 -30.36
C ARG A 33 27.35 -30.06 -29.41
N ILE A 34 28.53 -29.52 -29.71
CA ILE A 34 29.17 -28.49 -28.90
C ILE A 34 28.28 -27.24 -28.84
N THR A 35 27.80 -26.74 -29.98
CA THR A 35 26.95 -25.54 -30.01
C THR A 35 25.64 -25.73 -29.24
N SER A 36 24.98 -26.88 -29.40
CA SER A 36 23.75 -27.17 -28.66
C SER A 36 23.98 -27.34 -27.15
N SER A 37 25.11 -27.95 -26.74
CA SER A 37 25.50 -28.04 -25.33
C SER A 37 25.79 -26.68 -24.73
N VAL A 38 26.50 -25.80 -25.46
CA VAL A 38 26.81 -24.44 -25.01
C VAL A 38 25.53 -23.62 -24.86
N LEU A 39 24.61 -23.67 -25.83
CA LEU A 39 23.32 -22.98 -25.76
C LEU A 39 22.48 -23.43 -24.56
N LEU A 40 22.38 -24.75 -24.32
CA LEU A 40 21.66 -25.29 -23.16
C LEU A 40 22.28 -24.86 -21.84
N ALA A 41 23.62 -24.87 -21.74
CA ALA A 41 24.33 -24.40 -20.56
C ALA A 41 24.09 -22.91 -20.30
N SER A 42 24.16 -22.06 -21.34
CA SER A 42 23.87 -20.63 -21.22
C SER A 42 22.44 -20.35 -20.76
N LEU A 43 21.46 -21.07 -21.30
CA LEU A 43 20.05 -20.94 -20.89
C LEU A 43 19.82 -21.41 -19.44
N LEU A 44 20.47 -22.49 -19.02
CA LEU A 44 20.42 -22.97 -17.63
C LEU A 44 21.04 -21.97 -16.65
N ILE A 45 22.18 -21.37 -17.02
CA ILE A 45 22.83 -20.34 -16.20
C ILE A 45 21.91 -19.12 -16.08
N ALA A 46 21.34 -18.64 -17.18
CA ALA A 46 20.40 -17.50 -17.16
C ALA A 46 19.16 -17.80 -16.29
N TRP A 47 18.61 -19.01 -16.37
CA TRP A 47 17.48 -19.44 -15.55
C TRP A 47 17.83 -19.54 -14.05
N LEU A 48 19.01 -20.09 -13.72
CA LEU A 48 19.50 -20.12 -12.34
C LEU A 48 19.74 -18.70 -11.80
N CYS A 49 20.30 -17.79 -12.61
CA CYS A 49 20.46 -16.38 -12.24
C CYS A 49 19.11 -15.70 -11.99
N PHE A 50 18.08 -15.98 -12.80
CA PHE A 50 16.73 -15.46 -12.58
C PHE A 50 16.12 -15.98 -11.28
N ILE A 51 16.25 -17.29 -11.00
CA ILE A 51 15.79 -17.86 -9.72
C ILE A 51 16.54 -17.25 -8.53
N ILE A 52 17.86 -17.11 -8.64
CA ILE A 52 18.67 -16.48 -7.58
C ILE A 52 18.24 -15.02 -7.39
N PHE A 53 17.98 -14.27 -8.47
CA PHE A 53 17.48 -12.90 -8.40
C PHE A 53 16.11 -12.82 -7.69
N GLU A 54 15.14 -13.64 -8.08
CA GLU A 54 13.82 -13.67 -7.45
C GLU A 54 13.87 -14.12 -5.99
N THR A 55 14.71 -15.12 -5.67
CA THR A 55 14.88 -15.60 -4.28
C THR A 55 15.60 -14.58 -3.41
N VAL A 56 16.59 -13.86 -3.92
CA VAL A 56 17.22 -12.74 -3.21
C VAL A 56 16.20 -11.62 -2.99
N ASN A 57 15.34 -11.29 -3.96
CA ASN A 57 14.27 -10.31 -3.78
C ASN A 57 13.27 -10.74 -2.70
N MET A 58 12.86 -12.01 -2.67
CA MET A 58 11.94 -12.57 -1.66
C MET A 58 12.56 -12.67 -0.25
N VAL A 59 13.84 -13.07 -0.16
CA VAL A 59 14.56 -13.10 1.12
C VAL A 59 14.81 -11.69 1.63
N SER A 60 15.10 -10.74 0.73
CA SER A 60 15.17 -9.31 1.07
C SER A 60 13.83 -8.80 1.58
N TYR A 61 12.73 -9.18 0.93
CA TYR A 61 11.39 -8.77 1.32
C TYR A 61 10.98 -9.33 2.69
N SER A 62 11.18 -10.63 2.91
CA SER A 62 10.89 -11.29 4.20
C SER A 62 11.83 -10.84 5.32
N SER A 63 13.10 -10.54 5.04
CA SER A 63 14.05 -9.99 6.01
C SER A 63 13.69 -8.56 6.38
N ARG A 64 13.29 -7.72 5.40
CA ARG A 64 12.76 -6.37 5.66
C ARG A 64 11.47 -6.42 6.47
N TYR A 65 10.60 -7.39 6.20
CA TYR A 65 9.36 -7.59 6.97
C TYR A 65 9.66 -8.02 8.42
N SER A 66 10.56 -8.98 8.61
CA SER A 66 10.96 -9.48 9.94
C SER A 66 11.68 -8.41 10.76
N ALA A 67 12.60 -7.64 10.16
CA ALA A 67 13.27 -6.52 10.83
C ALA A 67 12.28 -5.40 11.21
N LYS A 68 11.30 -5.11 10.34
CA LYS A 68 10.22 -4.14 10.63
C LYS A 68 9.33 -4.62 11.78
N LEU A 69 9.02 -5.91 11.84
CA LEU A 69 8.25 -6.50 12.92
C LEU A 69 9.02 -6.46 14.24
N GLN A 70 10.30 -6.84 14.24
CA GLN A 70 11.15 -6.81 15.43
C GLN A 70 11.33 -5.38 15.98
N ASN A 71 11.52 -4.38 15.11
CA ASN A 71 11.57 -2.97 15.51
C ASN A 71 10.24 -2.48 16.07
N SER A 72 9.10 -2.88 15.51
CA SER A 72 7.79 -2.51 16.04
C SER A 72 7.54 -3.08 17.45
N VAL A 73 8.05 -4.29 17.73
CA VAL A 73 7.99 -4.92 19.05
C VAL A 73 8.92 -4.21 20.04
N LEU A 74 10.13 -3.81 19.62
CA LEU A 74 11.04 -3.04 20.47
C LEU A 74 10.47 -1.66 20.82
N ILE A 75 9.89 -0.95 19.84
CA ILE A 75 9.24 0.35 20.07
C ILE A 75 8.02 0.21 20.99
N GLN A 76 7.26 -0.89 20.87
CA GLN A 76 6.16 -1.17 21.80
C GLN A 76 6.66 -1.46 23.22
N ARG A 77 7.81 -2.15 23.36
CA ARG A 77 8.45 -2.38 24.66
C ARG A 77 8.99 -1.09 25.27
N GLU A 78 9.58 -0.20 24.49
CA GLU A 78 10.02 1.13 24.95
C GLU A 78 8.84 2.02 25.37
N LYS A 79 7.72 2.00 24.63
CA LYS A 79 6.50 2.74 25.00
C LYS A 79 5.87 2.21 26.28
N ASN A 80 5.85 0.90 26.48
CA ASN A 80 5.38 0.31 27.72
C ASN A 80 6.32 0.66 28.89
N ALA A 81 7.65 0.62 28.68
CA ALA A 81 8.62 1.04 29.69
C ALA A 81 8.58 2.55 30.02
N TYR A 82 8.19 3.40 29.06
CA TYR A 82 7.94 4.83 29.29
C TYR A 82 6.63 5.07 30.05
N SER A 83 5.59 4.29 29.74
CA SER A 83 4.30 4.35 30.46
C SER A 83 4.41 3.86 31.90
N ASP A 84 5.27 2.87 32.17
CA ASP A 84 5.53 2.35 33.52
C ASP A 84 6.35 3.34 34.37
N ASN A 85 7.14 4.22 33.74
CA ASN A 85 7.90 5.29 34.41
C ASN A 85 7.09 6.59 34.63
N LEU A 86 5.90 6.74 34.04
CA LEU A 86 4.99 7.87 34.32
C LEU A 86 4.11 7.65 35.57
N GLY A 87 4.28 6.52 36.26
CA GLY A 87 3.64 6.23 37.54
C GLY A 87 4.39 6.80 38.74
N ASN A 88 4.88 8.05 38.72
CA ASN A 88 5.33 8.71 39.95
C ASN A 88 5.37 10.25 39.85
N LYS A 89 4.35 10.85 40.49
CA LYS A 89 4.28 12.17 41.15
C LYS A 89 4.63 13.45 40.38
N ASP A 90 3.61 14.33 40.36
CA ASP A 90 3.64 15.73 40.81
C ASP A 90 4.84 16.55 40.32
N ASN A 91 4.70 17.26 39.19
CA ASN A 91 5.34 18.57 38.89
C ASN A 91 4.97 19.04 37.47
N GLU A 92 3.70 19.36 37.23
CA GLU A 92 3.18 19.77 35.93
C GLU A 92 2.71 21.24 35.94
N VAL A 93 3.61 22.22 36.12
CA VAL A 93 3.24 23.66 35.96
C VAL A 93 4.35 24.55 35.37
N ALA A 94 5.63 24.14 35.39
CA ALA A 94 6.72 25.09 35.12
C ALA A 94 7.15 25.26 33.65
N ASP A 95 6.90 24.29 32.76
CA ASP A 95 7.47 24.32 31.39
C ASP A 95 6.52 24.91 30.31
N ASN A 96 5.22 24.99 30.59
CA ASN A 96 4.23 25.50 29.63
C ASN A 96 4.35 27.02 29.37
N LYS A 97 4.99 27.78 30.26
CA LYS A 97 5.15 29.24 30.08
C LYS A 97 6.22 29.63 29.05
N SER A 98 7.20 28.76 28.79
CA SER A 98 8.23 28.99 27.78
C SER A 98 7.68 28.79 26.36
N PHE A 99 6.82 27.78 26.20
CA PHE A 99 6.18 27.44 24.94
C PHE A 99 5.10 28.46 24.54
N GLU A 100 4.23 28.89 25.48
CA GLU A 100 3.23 29.92 25.21
C GLU A 100 3.86 31.25 24.76
N LYS A 101 5.00 31.63 25.37
CA LYS A 101 5.71 32.86 25.00
C LYS A 101 6.36 32.78 23.62
N TYR A 102 6.77 31.59 23.18
CA TYR A 102 7.28 31.37 21.82
C TYR A 102 6.14 31.33 20.78
N PHE A 103 4.96 30.86 21.19
CA PHE A 103 3.74 30.77 20.37
C PHE A 103 3.09 32.14 20.14
N ASP A 104 3.02 32.99 21.17
CA ASP A 104 2.42 34.34 21.11
C ASP A 104 3.20 35.30 20.22
N LYS A 105 4.51 35.06 20.04
CA LYS A 105 5.38 35.87 19.17
C LYS A 105 5.06 35.67 17.68
N TYR A 106 4.44 34.56 17.29
CA TYR A 106 4.08 34.26 15.90
C TYR A 106 2.60 34.51 15.56
N CYS A 107 1.71 34.70 16.54
CA CYS A 107 0.26 34.76 16.33
C CYS A 107 -0.38 36.15 16.51
N LYS A 108 0.39 37.23 16.70
CA LYS A 108 -0.15 38.60 16.67
C LYS A 108 -0.19 39.19 15.25
N GLN A 109 -1.04 38.62 14.40
CA GLN A 109 -1.73 39.41 13.37
C GLN A 109 -3.21 39.01 13.35
N LYS A 110 -4.04 40.06 13.39
CA LYS A 110 -5.50 40.09 13.49
C LYS A 110 -6.14 39.05 12.55
N LEU A 111 -6.78 38.02 13.12
CA LEU A 111 -7.41 36.94 12.35
C LEU A 111 -8.82 37.36 11.87
N ASP A 112 -8.90 37.66 10.58
CA ASP A 112 -10.14 37.87 9.82
C ASP A 112 -10.68 36.53 9.25
N LYS A 113 -11.98 36.47 8.92
CA LYS A 113 -12.83 35.32 8.52
C LYS A 113 -12.33 34.48 7.32
N SER A 114 -11.15 33.87 7.42
CA SER A 114 -10.53 32.99 6.41
C SER A 114 -9.98 31.66 6.97
N THR A 115 -10.15 31.43 8.28
CA THR A 115 -9.56 30.31 9.05
C THR A 115 -10.12 28.91 8.77
N VAL A 116 -11.08 28.77 7.85
CA VAL A 116 -11.60 27.45 7.43
C VAL A 116 -10.57 26.69 6.56
N ASN A 117 -9.51 27.34 6.07
CA ASN A 117 -8.70 26.78 4.98
C ASN A 117 -7.34 26.15 5.37
N HIS A 118 -6.88 26.18 6.63
CA HIS A 118 -5.49 25.76 6.93
C HIS A 118 -5.30 24.31 7.43
N VAL A 119 -6.38 23.59 7.77
CA VAL A 119 -6.31 22.20 8.28
C VAL A 119 -7.45 21.29 7.78
N PHE A 120 -8.10 21.63 6.66
CA PHE A 120 -9.25 20.86 6.14
C PHE A 120 -8.94 19.36 5.97
N TRP A 121 -7.68 19.03 5.65
CA TRP A 121 -7.16 17.67 5.51
C TRP A 121 -7.17 16.84 6.80
N LYS A 122 -7.51 17.42 7.96
CA LYS A 122 -7.76 16.69 9.21
C LYS A 122 -9.22 16.27 9.41
N HIS A 123 -10.15 16.84 8.65
CA HIS A 123 -11.60 16.72 8.87
C HIS A 123 -12.29 15.96 7.75
N PRO A 124 -13.53 15.47 7.96
CA PRO A 124 -14.32 14.84 6.91
C PRO A 124 -14.51 15.82 5.74
N THR A 125 -14.27 15.36 4.52
CA THR A 125 -14.32 16.25 3.35
C THR A 125 -15.65 16.19 2.58
N GLY A 126 -16.47 15.17 2.83
CA GLY A 126 -17.78 14.96 2.23
C GLY A 126 -18.96 15.34 3.11
N GLY A 127 -18.72 15.95 4.28
CA GLY A 127 -19.74 16.16 5.31
C GLY A 127 -19.90 14.96 6.23
N GLU A 128 -21.13 14.75 6.73
CA GLU A 128 -21.45 13.66 7.66
C GLU A 128 -21.31 12.29 6.99
N TYR A 129 -20.75 11.33 7.73
CA TYR A 129 -20.56 9.99 7.23
C TYR A 129 -21.87 9.18 7.19
N PRO A 130 -22.09 8.36 6.14
CA PRO A 130 -23.26 7.51 6.07
C PRO A 130 -23.16 6.36 7.07
N ASN A 131 -24.33 5.89 7.53
CA ASN A 131 -24.43 4.63 8.25
C ASN A 131 -24.51 3.48 7.24
N LEU A 132 -23.48 2.63 7.20
CA LEU A 132 -23.41 1.46 6.31
C LEU A 132 -23.87 0.16 6.99
N SER A 133 -24.42 0.23 8.20
CA SER A 133 -24.89 -0.96 8.93
C SER A 133 -25.94 -1.71 8.11
N GLY A 134 -25.72 -3.02 7.91
CA GLY A 134 -26.62 -3.88 7.16
C GLY A 134 -26.47 -3.84 5.63
N VAL A 135 -25.61 -2.99 5.08
CA VAL A 135 -25.28 -3.02 3.65
C VAL A 135 -24.34 -4.20 3.37
N LYS A 136 -24.67 -5.05 2.40
CA LYS A 136 -23.82 -6.18 2.02
C LYS A 136 -22.61 -5.69 1.23
N VAL A 137 -21.48 -6.39 1.35
CA VAL A 137 -20.25 -6.08 0.61
C VAL A 137 -20.48 -6.07 -0.91
N SER A 138 -21.32 -6.98 -1.42
CA SER A 138 -21.68 -7.04 -2.85
C SER A 138 -22.39 -5.79 -3.37
N ASP A 139 -23.03 -5.04 -2.46
CA ASP A 139 -23.78 -3.82 -2.78
C ASP A 139 -22.97 -2.55 -2.48
N LEU A 140 -21.74 -2.69 -1.96
CA LEU A 140 -20.78 -1.62 -1.74
C LEU A 140 -19.79 -1.53 -2.89
N LYS A 141 -19.51 -0.29 -3.33
CA LYS A 141 -18.47 -0.01 -4.33
C LYS A 141 -17.73 1.27 -3.99
N VAL A 142 -16.45 1.31 -4.36
CA VAL A 142 -15.60 2.49 -4.26
C VAL A 142 -15.24 2.92 -5.67
N ASN A 143 -15.72 4.08 -6.10
CA ASN A 143 -15.35 4.65 -7.40
C ASN A 143 -14.36 5.78 -7.18
N VAL A 144 -13.21 5.71 -7.84
CA VAL A 144 -12.15 6.71 -7.81
C VAL A 144 -12.15 7.45 -9.14
N ASP A 145 -12.44 8.76 -9.08
CA ASP A 145 -12.37 9.68 -10.22
C ASP A 145 -11.05 10.46 -10.11
N LEU A 146 -10.06 10.02 -10.89
CA LEU A 146 -8.71 10.60 -10.92
C LEU A 146 -8.74 12.01 -11.51
N LYS A 147 -9.62 12.30 -12.47
CA LYS A 147 -9.69 13.65 -13.07
C LYS A 147 -10.22 14.68 -12.08
N LYS A 148 -11.24 14.32 -11.31
CA LYS A 148 -11.84 15.21 -10.29
C LYS A 148 -11.17 15.12 -8.93
N GLN A 149 -10.26 14.16 -8.76
CA GLN A 149 -9.60 13.88 -7.48
C GLN A 149 -10.66 13.62 -6.39
N ARG A 150 -11.56 12.66 -6.65
CA ARG A 150 -12.62 12.25 -5.73
C ARG A 150 -12.66 10.74 -5.54
N VAL A 151 -13.01 10.32 -4.33
CA VAL A 151 -13.47 8.95 -4.05
C VAL A 151 -14.96 9.00 -3.72
N HIS A 152 -15.76 8.23 -4.44
CA HIS A 152 -17.18 8.06 -4.20
C HIS A 152 -17.42 6.70 -3.56
N ILE A 153 -18.15 6.70 -2.44
CA ILE A 153 -18.64 5.49 -1.80
C ILE A 153 -20.06 5.26 -2.27
N LEU A 154 -20.31 4.11 -2.88
CA LEU A 154 -21.62 3.71 -3.35
C LEU A 154 -22.16 2.58 -2.47
N ALA A 155 -23.43 2.69 -2.11
CA ALA A 155 -24.20 1.64 -1.44
C ALA A 155 -25.51 1.44 -2.20
N ASN A 156 -25.86 0.20 -2.53
CA ASN A 156 -27.08 -0.14 -3.27
C ASN A 156 -27.21 0.66 -4.59
N GLY A 157 -26.09 0.85 -5.29
CA GLY A 157 -26.03 1.57 -6.57
C GLY A 157 -26.12 3.10 -6.48
N LYS A 158 -26.21 3.68 -5.28
CA LYS A 158 -26.25 5.15 -5.08
C LYS A 158 -24.99 5.63 -4.39
N THR A 159 -24.47 6.78 -4.83
CA THR A 159 -23.39 7.47 -4.09
C THR A 159 -23.92 7.99 -2.76
N VAL A 160 -23.36 7.48 -1.66
CA VAL A 160 -23.75 7.84 -0.29
C VAL A 160 -22.70 8.72 0.41
N TYR A 161 -21.48 8.78 -0.12
CA TYR A 161 -20.43 9.67 0.38
C TYR A 161 -19.44 10.02 -0.72
N THR A 162 -18.85 11.22 -0.65
CA THR A 162 -17.80 11.67 -1.57
C THR A 162 -16.66 12.32 -0.79
N MET A 163 -15.45 11.79 -0.95
CA MET A 163 -14.22 12.28 -0.32
C MET A 163 -13.38 13.08 -1.32
N ILE A 164 -12.71 14.12 -0.86
CA ILE A 164 -11.55 14.70 -1.56
C ILE A 164 -10.39 13.73 -1.42
N MET A 165 -9.68 13.48 -2.53
CA MET A 165 -8.49 12.64 -2.53
C MET A 165 -7.34 13.29 -3.29
N SER A 166 -6.16 12.69 -3.19
CA SER A 166 -5.01 13.00 -4.03
C SER A 166 -4.41 11.73 -4.61
N SER A 167 -4.36 11.63 -5.93
CA SER A 167 -3.77 10.49 -6.66
C SER A 167 -2.25 10.61 -6.80
N GLY A 168 -1.67 9.61 -7.48
CA GLY A 168 -0.32 9.63 -8.00
C GLY A 168 -0.10 10.72 -9.03
N MET A 169 1.06 11.35 -8.99
CA MET A 169 1.50 12.31 -10.00
C MET A 169 1.81 11.60 -11.33
N GLY A 170 1.63 12.30 -12.45
CA GLY A 170 1.93 11.74 -13.78
C GLY A 170 1.08 10.52 -14.14
N ASP A 171 -0.15 10.46 -13.63
CA ASP A 171 -1.08 9.33 -13.85
C ASP A 171 -0.56 7.99 -13.32
N SER A 172 0.25 8.02 -12.24
CA SER A 172 0.85 6.81 -11.67
C SER A 172 -0.11 5.99 -10.79
N THR A 173 -1.31 6.49 -10.48
CA THR A 173 -2.35 5.65 -9.86
C THR A 173 -2.96 4.77 -10.94
N PRO A 174 -2.99 3.44 -10.76
CA PRO A 174 -3.38 2.52 -11.81
C PRO A 174 -4.89 2.58 -12.07
N HIS A 175 -5.24 2.51 -13.35
CA HIS A 175 -6.62 2.46 -13.83
C HIS A 175 -7.08 1.01 -13.89
N GLY A 176 -8.32 0.76 -13.47
CA GLY A 176 -8.88 -0.59 -13.56
C GLY A 176 -9.88 -0.92 -12.47
N ASP A 177 -10.18 -2.20 -12.37
CA ASP A 177 -11.15 -2.76 -11.43
C ASP A 177 -10.43 -3.71 -10.47
N TYR A 178 -10.57 -3.44 -9.18
CA TYR A 178 -9.84 -4.07 -8.10
C TYR A 178 -10.79 -4.41 -6.95
N HIS A 179 -10.24 -5.03 -5.90
CA HIS A 179 -10.96 -5.28 -4.67
C HIS A 179 -10.06 -4.97 -3.47
N ILE A 180 -10.66 -4.46 -2.40
CA ILE A 180 -9.94 -4.27 -1.14
C ILE A 180 -9.52 -5.64 -0.59
N ASN A 181 -8.26 -5.78 -0.18
CA ASN A 181 -7.72 -7.08 0.22
C ASN A 181 -6.88 -7.10 1.50
N MET A 182 -6.41 -5.94 1.99
CA MET A 182 -5.63 -5.87 3.22
C MET A 182 -5.63 -4.45 3.80
N ARG A 183 -5.27 -4.32 5.08
CA ARG A 183 -5.26 -3.02 5.78
C ARG A 183 -4.34 -3.02 6.99
N GLY A 184 -3.97 -1.83 7.46
CA GLY A 184 -3.25 -1.65 8.72
C GLY A 184 -3.29 -0.21 9.25
N LYS A 185 -2.89 -0.05 10.52
CA LYS A 185 -3.01 1.25 11.21
C LYS A 185 -1.96 2.27 10.78
N HIS A 186 -0.75 1.81 10.48
CA HIS A 186 0.39 2.67 10.18
C HIS A 186 1.40 1.93 9.31
N PHE A 187 2.12 2.65 8.45
CA PHE A 187 3.39 2.20 7.90
C PHE A 187 4.37 3.38 7.83
N PHE A 188 5.67 3.07 7.86
CA PHE A 188 6.72 4.01 7.52
C PHE A 188 7.58 3.45 6.38
N ASN A 189 7.85 4.28 5.37
CA ASN A 189 8.79 4.01 4.29
C ASN A 189 10.13 4.68 4.62
N HIS A 190 11.17 3.88 4.83
CA HIS A 190 12.50 4.38 5.20
C HIS A 190 13.21 5.06 4.04
N GLU A 191 12.94 4.64 2.80
CA GLU A 191 13.56 5.21 1.60
C GLU A 191 13.00 6.62 1.33
N GLU A 192 11.69 6.78 1.43
CA GLU A 192 11.00 8.07 1.23
C GLU A 192 10.95 8.95 2.49
N LYS A 193 11.32 8.39 3.66
CA LYS A 193 11.28 9.04 4.98
C LYS A 193 9.90 9.60 5.36
N VAL A 194 8.84 8.97 4.87
CA VAL A 194 7.45 9.32 5.17
C VAL A 194 6.66 8.07 5.54
N GLY A 195 5.69 8.25 6.42
CA GLY A 195 4.71 7.23 6.75
C GLY A 195 3.30 7.61 6.30
N ALA A 196 2.35 6.75 6.61
CA ALA A 196 0.94 7.08 6.57
C ALA A 196 0.10 6.21 7.52
N ASP A 197 -1.02 6.76 7.95
CA ASP A 197 -1.96 6.09 8.84
C ASP A 197 -3.19 5.58 8.09
N TYR A 198 -3.86 4.60 8.69
CA TYR A 198 -5.16 4.05 8.25
C TYR A 198 -5.15 3.57 6.80
N TRP A 199 -4.17 2.74 6.45
CA TRP A 199 -3.99 2.31 5.07
C TRP A 199 -4.87 1.10 4.73
N VAL A 200 -5.38 1.07 3.50
CA VAL A 200 -6.22 0.00 2.93
C VAL A 200 -5.73 -0.30 1.51
N GLY A 201 -5.29 -1.52 1.27
CA GLY A 201 -4.76 -1.97 -0.01
C GLY A 201 -5.85 -2.45 -0.98
N PHE A 202 -5.68 -2.12 -2.26
CA PHE A 202 -6.51 -2.62 -3.36
C PHE A 202 -5.69 -3.34 -4.46
N ILE A 203 -4.36 -3.20 -4.43
CA ILE A 203 -3.41 -4.03 -5.19
C ILE A 203 -2.30 -4.45 -4.22
N GLY A 204 -2.64 -5.41 -3.35
CA GLY A 204 -1.73 -5.87 -2.30
C GLY A 204 -1.26 -4.72 -1.40
N GLY A 205 0.04 -4.74 -1.06
CA GLY A 205 0.67 -3.71 -0.22
C GLY A 205 1.28 -2.53 -1.01
N GLU A 206 1.11 -2.49 -2.33
CA GLU A 206 1.76 -1.52 -3.22
C GLU A 206 0.89 -0.29 -3.44
N TYR A 207 -0.38 -0.48 -3.80
CA TYR A 207 -1.33 0.61 -4.03
C TYR A 207 -2.40 0.65 -2.94
N LEU A 208 -2.40 1.75 -2.21
CA LEU A 208 -3.14 1.92 -0.97
C LEU A 208 -4.04 3.17 -1.01
N PHE A 209 -5.20 3.11 -0.38
CA PHE A 209 -5.86 4.26 0.22
C PHE A 209 -5.22 4.54 1.58
N HIS A 210 -4.85 5.77 1.90
CA HIS A 210 -4.32 6.10 3.23
C HIS A 210 -4.50 7.58 3.56
N SER A 211 -4.28 7.96 4.82
CA SER A 211 -4.29 9.38 5.25
C SER A 211 -3.16 10.19 4.59
N VAL A 212 -3.19 11.51 4.74
CA VAL A 212 -2.04 12.34 4.35
C VAL A 212 -0.74 11.85 5.02
N PRO A 213 0.44 12.04 4.39
CA PRO A 213 1.70 11.54 4.91
C PRO A 213 1.99 11.97 6.36
N THR A 214 2.56 11.04 7.10
CA THR A 214 3.12 11.26 8.44
C THR A 214 4.66 11.25 8.38
N ARG A 215 5.28 11.68 9.46
CA ARG A 215 6.68 11.40 9.76
C ARG A 215 6.82 9.94 10.21
N TYR A 216 7.73 9.67 11.14
CA TYR A 216 8.00 8.33 11.62
C TYR A 216 6.84 7.74 12.42
N ASN A 217 6.21 8.55 13.27
CA ASN A 217 5.17 8.04 14.16
C ASN A 217 3.76 8.27 13.59
N PHE A 218 2.87 7.37 13.98
CA PHE A 218 1.43 7.54 13.83
C PHE A 218 0.98 8.90 14.40
N GLY A 219 0.15 9.63 13.65
CA GLY A 219 -0.38 10.94 14.06
C GLY A 219 0.57 12.12 13.83
N GLU A 220 1.84 11.90 13.48
CA GLU A 220 2.77 12.98 13.13
C GLU A 220 2.58 13.43 11.67
N TYR A 221 1.37 13.89 11.33
CA TYR A 221 1.03 14.34 9.98
C TYR A 221 1.89 15.52 9.53
N ILE A 222 2.30 15.50 8.27
CA ILE A 222 3.10 16.54 7.64
C ILE A 222 2.14 17.59 7.03
N PRO A 223 1.99 18.79 7.62
CA PRO A 223 0.96 19.74 7.20
C PRO A 223 1.10 20.19 5.75
N SER A 224 2.34 20.36 5.27
CA SER A 224 2.63 20.75 3.88
C SER A 224 2.15 19.70 2.87
N GLU A 225 2.16 18.42 3.22
CA GLU A 225 1.60 17.36 2.37
C GLU A 225 0.07 17.35 2.45
N GLY A 226 -0.50 17.62 3.63
CA GLY A 226 -1.95 17.72 3.79
C GLY A 226 -2.57 18.84 2.97
N MET A 227 -1.87 19.97 2.82
CA MET A 227 -2.32 21.09 2.00
C MET A 227 -2.36 20.79 0.49
N LYS A 228 -1.76 19.69 0.03
CA LYS A 228 -1.82 19.25 -1.37
C LYS A 228 -3.09 18.45 -1.71
N LEU A 229 -3.88 18.09 -0.69
CA LEU A 229 -5.06 17.24 -0.85
C LEU A 229 -6.05 17.86 -1.86
N GLY A 230 -6.54 17.05 -2.80
CA GLY A 230 -7.42 17.49 -3.90
C GLY A 230 -6.70 17.70 -5.24
N LYS A 231 -5.39 17.45 -5.30
CA LYS A 231 -4.58 17.45 -6.53
C LYS A 231 -3.64 16.24 -6.53
N PRO A 232 -3.19 15.72 -7.69
CA PRO A 232 -2.18 14.66 -7.73
C PRO A 232 -0.94 15.03 -6.92
N ALA A 233 -0.51 14.17 -5.99
CA ALA A 233 0.54 14.48 -5.03
C ALA A 233 1.33 13.26 -4.50
N SER A 234 0.99 12.02 -4.90
CA SER A 234 1.64 10.79 -4.43
C SER A 234 2.49 10.12 -5.52
N HIS A 235 3.11 8.98 -5.18
CA HIS A 235 3.79 8.10 -6.15
C HIS A 235 2.86 7.02 -6.74
N GLY A 236 1.59 6.95 -6.34
CA GLY A 236 0.62 5.99 -6.89
C GLY A 236 -0.56 5.71 -5.96
N CYS A 237 -0.36 5.81 -4.65
CA CYS A 237 -1.42 5.65 -3.65
C CYS A 237 -2.47 6.77 -3.70
N VAL A 238 -3.67 6.46 -3.21
CA VAL A 238 -4.76 7.42 -3.04
C VAL A 238 -4.71 8.00 -1.62
N ARG A 239 -4.30 9.27 -1.52
CA ARG A 239 -4.26 10.00 -0.24
C ARG A 239 -5.65 10.58 0.06
N LEU A 240 -6.08 10.46 1.30
CA LEU A 240 -7.33 10.98 1.84
C LEU A 240 -7.05 11.91 3.02
N SER A 241 -8.05 12.69 3.43
CA SER A 241 -7.98 13.38 4.72
C SER A 241 -7.80 12.37 5.86
N VAL A 242 -7.29 12.83 7.02
CA VAL A 242 -7.10 11.95 8.18
C VAL A 242 -8.41 11.32 8.63
N ALA A 243 -9.49 12.12 8.68
CA ALA A 243 -10.80 11.65 9.09
C ALA A 243 -11.37 10.65 8.07
N ASP A 244 -11.28 10.96 6.77
CA ASP A 244 -11.82 10.11 5.71
C ASP A 244 -11.07 8.78 5.65
N ALA A 245 -9.73 8.79 5.75
CA ALA A 245 -8.91 7.58 5.79
C ALA A 245 -9.29 6.68 6.97
N LYS A 246 -9.45 7.27 8.17
CA LYS A 246 -9.87 6.54 9.37
C LYS A 246 -11.26 5.92 9.20
N TRP A 247 -12.20 6.68 8.65
CA TRP A 247 -13.55 6.19 8.40
C TRP A 247 -13.55 5.08 7.35
N PHE A 248 -12.81 5.27 6.25
CA PHE A 248 -12.69 4.29 5.17
C PHE A 248 -12.09 2.97 5.70
N TYR A 249 -10.99 3.05 6.43
CA TYR A 249 -10.33 1.92 7.10
C TYR A 249 -11.27 1.12 8.01
N LYS A 250 -12.19 1.80 8.72
CA LYS A 250 -13.10 1.15 9.66
C LYS A 250 -14.35 0.57 8.97
N ASN A 251 -14.88 1.24 7.97
CA ASN A 251 -16.25 1.00 7.50
C ASN A 251 -16.34 0.35 6.12
N ILE A 252 -15.28 0.40 5.30
CA ILE A 252 -15.28 -0.27 4.00
C ILE A 252 -14.62 -1.65 4.15
N PRO A 253 -15.38 -2.75 4.04
CA PRO A 253 -14.87 -4.10 4.30
C PRO A 253 -13.99 -4.64 3.17
N ASP A 254 -13.17 -5.64 3.48
CA ASP A 254 -12.42 -6.39 2.47
C ASP A 254 -13.38 -7.06 1.48
N GLY A 255 -12.96 -7.21 0.22
CA GLY A 255 -13.80 -7.70 -0.87
C GLY A 255 -14.69 -6.63 -1.51
N THR A 256 -14.74 -5.39 -0.98
CA THR A 256 -15.44 -4.29 -1.65
C THR A 256 -14.78 -3.99 -3.00
N ALA A 257 -15.58 -3.87 -4.06
CA ALA A 257 -15.10 -3.54 -5.40
C ALA A 257 -14.59 -2.09 -5.47
N VAL A 258 -13.47 -1.89 -6.14
CA VAL A 258 -12.82 -0.60 -6.36
C VAL A 258 -12.68 -0.37 -7.86
N HIS A 259 -13.22 0.74 -8.37
CA HIS A 259 -13.19 1.11 -9.77
C HIS A 259 -12.43 2.44 -9.93
N ILE A 260 -11.30 2.44 -10.64
CA ILE A 260 -10.43 3.62 -10.79
C ILE A 260 -10.40 4.07 -12.24
N ARG A 261 -10.73 5.33 -12.50
CA ARG A 261 -10.84 5.94 -13.84
C ARG A 261 -10.43 7.42 -13.85
#